data_AF-A0A7J9RWB7-F1
#
_entry.id   AF-A0A7J9RWB7-F1
#
_cell.length_a   1.000
_cell.length_b   1.000
_cell.length_c   1.000
_cell.angle_alpha   90.00
_cell.angle_beta   90.00
_cell.angle_gamma   90.00
#
_symmetry.space_group_name_H-M   'P 1'
#
loop_
_entity.id
_entity.type
_entity.pdbx_description
1 polymer ?
#
loop_
_entity_poly.entity_id
_entity_poly.type
_entity_poly.pdbx_seq_one_letter_code
_entity_poly.pdbx_strand_id
1 'polypeptide(L)'
;MSSAKSITNIYEEFIKDNRLQDRLAIRQTVEELDKGHNVILKAPTGYGKTTLTKVLANAVDLGYFARVIHVLPLRAIVQDLYEKLKADSEKGVIKTKSIAAQDMDFSDSPFFMQKVTVTTLDTFILNLFKLPAVEMGKVFQNFGAHYELPRGMIYSSLVIFDEFHLLGEEGRPLTAGLSAVKSLTDAGVPVIVMSATIDKGLESLIKKYGRDFATVEAKDFSIERKITVKKIREEEVLSDVLKEYSEGKRVLVVFNTRVGAISFYKALKDKGLNPVLIHSKFNREDRRVLVQKVLKERLVVSTQVIEAGIDTSFDVLITEAAPASNLIQRAGRVARYGGYGEVHVFPFSGKVYDKEEVQEVWESLDRGLPELKEKEYHVDNILLSDLTTIDHSVFADSITAKNLYTSVCNIVRETSIIMGFPRGEYNSEKAIPLTEKEAMEALKKNGAVKDGKEITDYKPSTNVCLQLDLLMKGIDGVIITGYNKEIGGII
;
A
#
# COMPACT_ATOMS: atom_id res chain seq x y z
N MET A 1 17.89 16.31 36.14
CA MET A 1 17.57 15.24 35.18
C MET A 1 16.10 14.90 35.36
N SER A 2 15.25 15.44 34.48
CA SER A 2 13.83 15.08 34.41
C SER A 2 13.72 13.56 34.25
N SER A 3 12.84 12.90 34.99
CA SER A 3 12.49 11.50 34.75
C SER A 3 12.18 11.34 33.25
N ALA A 4 12.97 10.58 32.51
CA ALA A 4 12.68 10.32 31.11
C ALA A 4 11.31 9.62 31.05
N LYS A 5 10.28 10.31 30.54
CA LYS A 5 8.95 9.73 30.37
C LYS A 5 9.04 8.64 29.32
N SER A 6 8.90 7.37 29.67
CA SER A 6 8.91 6.22 28.74
C SER A 6 7.88 6.38 27.62
N ILE A 7 8.04 5.69 26.48
CA ILE A 7 7.05 5.67 25.40
C ILE A 7 5.70 5.16 25.92
N THR A 8 5.73 4.20 26.85
CA THR A 8 4.56 3.70 27.57
C THR A 8 3.81 4.82 28.30
N ASN A 9 4.51 5.71 29.01
CA ASN A 9 3.86 6.86 29.69
C ASN A 9 3.22 7.82 28.67
N ILE A 10 3.85 8.02 27.51
CA ILE A 10 3.29 8.84 26.42
C ILE A 10 2.01 8.20 25.89
N TYR A 11 1.99 6.89 25.72
CA TYR A 11 0.79 6.15 25.32
C TYR A 11 -0.34 6.34 26.33
N GLU A 12 -0.07 6.15 27.63
CA GLU A 12 -1.08 6.31 28.68
C GLU A 12 -1.65 7.73 28.74
N GLU A 13 -0.79 8.75 28.68
CA GLU A 13 -1.20 10.15 28.59
C GLU A 13 -2.03 10.40 27.33
N PHE A 14 -1.58 9.90 26.18
CA PHE A 14 -2.27 10.08 24.90
C PHE A 14 -3.67 9.48 24.89
N ILE A 15 -3.82 8.25 25.40
CA ILE A 15 -5.11 7.57 25.47
C ILE A 15 -6.07 8.33 26.41
N LYS A 16 -5.57 8.77 27.57
CA LYS A 16 -6.34 9.53 28.56
C LYS A 16 -6.79 10.89 28.02
N ASP A 17 -5.88 11.68 27.46
CA ASP A 17 -6.15 13.04 27.00
C ASP A 17 -7.14 13.05 25.83
N ASN A 18 -7.09 12.02 24.97
CA ASN A 18 -7.96 11.90 23.79
C ASN A 18 -9.19 11.01 24.03
N ARG A 19 -9.42 10.52 25.26
CA ARG A 19 -10.55 9.64 25.62
C ARG A 19 -10.68 8.43 24.70
N LEU A 20 -9.54 7.83 24.34
CA LEU A 20 -9.50 6.65 23.47
C LEU A 20 -9.66 5.37 24.30
N GLN A 21 -10.13 4.31 23.66
CA GLN A 21 -10.11 2.98 24.26
C GLN A 21 -8.67 2.46 24.29
N ASP A 22 -8.26 1.91 25.44
CA ASP A 22 -6.97 1.22 25.56
C ASP A 22 -6.98 -0.06 24.70
N ARG A 23 -5.90 -0.25 23.93
CA ARG A 23 -5.68 -1.40 23.05
C ARG A 23 -4.46 -2.16 23.54
N LEU A 24 -4.66 -3.36 24.07
CA LEU A 24 -3.61 -4.11 24.77
C LEU A 24 -2.38 -4.34 23.89
N ALA A 25 -2.56 -4.70 22.62
CA ALA A 25 -1.44 -4.94 21.72
C ALA A 25 -0.69 -3.66 21.32
N ILE A 26 -1.36 -2.49 21.29
CA ILE A 26 -0.66 -1.21 21.09
C ILE A 26 0.18 -0.86 22.32
N ARG A 27 -0.39 -1.04 23.53
CA ARG A 27 0.32 -0.88 24.80
C ARG A 27 1.56 -1.80 24.86
N GLN A 28 1.38 -3.10 24.59
CA GLN A 28 2.48 -4.06 24.57
C GLN A 28 3.53 -3.69 23.52
N THR A 29 3.13 -3.18 22.35
CA THR A 29 4.08 -2.71 21.33
C THR A 29 4.97 -1.58 21.85
N VAL A 30 4.42 -0.59 22.56
CA VAL A 30 5.23 0.50 23.13
C VAL A 30 6.08 0.05 24.31
N GLU A 31 5.61 -0.91 25.11
CA GLU A 31 6.38 -1.53 26.20
C GLU A 31 7.61 -2.31 25.68
N GLU A 32 7.46 -3.05 24.58
CA GLU A 32 8.58 -3.75 23.95
C GLU A 32 9.59 -2.77 23.33
N LEU A 33 9.13 -1.65 22.75
CA LEU A 33 10.02 -0.59 22.27
C LEU A 33 10.81 0.06 23.42
N ASP A 34 10.18 0.29 24.58
CA ASP A 34 10.88 0.81 25.77
C ASP A 34 11.97 -0.14 26.29
N LYS A 35 11.83 -1.46 26.04
CA LYS A 35 12.84 -2.48 26.35
C LYS A 35 13.97 -2.54 25.31
N GLY A 36 13.83 -1.82 24.19
CA GLY A 36 14.79 -1.80 23.08
C GLY A 36 14.54 -2.84 22.00
N HIS A 37 13.41 -3.58 22.06
CA HIS A 37 13.07 -4.59 21.06
C HIS A 37 12.42 -3.98 19.82
N ASN A 38 12.68 -4.57 18.66
CA ASN A 38 11.87 -4.36 17.47
C ASN A 38 10.56 -5.16 17.60
N VAL A 39 9.50 -4.75 16.91
CA VAL A 39 8.16 -5.35 17.13
C VAL A 39 7.51 -5.83 15.84
N ILE A 40 7.03 -7.08 15.85
CA ILE A 40 6.06 -7.60 14.88
C ILE A 40 4.67 -7.49 15.52
N LEU A 41 3.85 -6.54 15.08
CA LEU A 41 2.48 -6.36 15.55
C LEU A 41 1.49 -7.02 14.60
N LYS A 42 0.89 -8.13 15.03
CA LYS A 42 -0.23 -8.77 14.33
C LYS A 42 -1.54 -8.24 14.88
N ALA A 43 -2.21 -7.39 14.12
CA ALA A 43 -3.45 -6.75 14.56
C ALA A 43 -4.45 -6.60 13.40
N PRO A 44 -5.72 -7.00 13.58
CA PRO A 44 -6.72 -6.98 12.51
C PRO A 44 -6.99 -5.55 12.00
N THR A 45 -7.54 -5.45 10.79
CA THR A 45 -7.95 -4.14 10.28
C THR A 45 -9.01 -3.52 11.20
N GLY A 46 -8.91 -2.21 11.46
CA GLY A 46 -9.81 -1.53 12.40
C GLY A 46 -9.40 -1.61 13.87
N TYR A 47 -8.33 -2.35 14.23
CA TYR A 47 -7.81 -2.37 15.60
C TYR A 47 -7.31 -1.00 16.10
N GLY A 48 -7.02 -0.09 15.17
CA GLY A 48 -6.47 1.23 15.47
C GLY A 48 -4.95 1.28 15.37
N LYS A 49 -4.33 0.50 14.48
CA LYS A 49 -2.88 0.54 14.18
C LYS A 49 -2.36 1.96 13.95
N THR A 50 -3.16 2.82 13.31
CA THR A 50 -2.84 4.24 13.11
C THR A 50 -2.59 5.02 14.42
N THR A 51 -3.24 4.64 15.52
CA THR A 51 -3.02 5.25 16.85
C THR A 51 -1.57 5.13 17.29
N LEU A 52 -0.90 4.01 16.97
CA LEU A 52 0.51 3.80 17.25
C LEU A 52 1.37 4.89 16.61
N THR A 53 1.12 5.24 15.35
CA THR A 53 1.85 6.32 14.66
C THR A 53 1.65 7.67 15.34
N LYS A 54 0.44 7.96 15.85
CA LYS A 54 0.15 9.23 16.56
C LYS A 54 0.88 9.32 17.89
N VAL A 55 0.91 8.21 18.64
CA VAL A 55 1.64 8.10 19.92
C VAL A 55 3.13 8.29 19.70
N LEU A 56 3.70 7.61 18.70
CA LEU A 56 5.12 7.71 18.37
C LEU A 56 5.49 9.09 17.82
N ALA A 57 4.60 9.76 17.09
CA ALA A 57 4.80 11.15 16.68
C ALA A 57 4.98 12.09 17.89
N ASN A 58 4.24 11.85 18.98
CA ASN A 58 4.41 12.61 20.23
C ASN A 58 5.70 12.25 20.98
N ALA A 59 6.26 11.06 20.76
CA ALA A 59 7.55 10.68 21.30
C ALA A 59 8.74 11.38 20.60
N VAL A 60 8.58 11.80 19.34
CA VAL A 60 9.59 12.61 18.63
C VAL A 60 9.89 13.91 19.39
N ASP A 61 8.86 14.61 19.87
CA ASP A 61 9.04 15.87 20.58
C ASP A 61 9.69 15.72 21.96
N LEU A 62 9.74 14.49 22.50
CA LEU A 62 10.45 14.16 23.74
C LEU A 62 11.88 13.64 23.51
N GLY A 63 12.31 13.51 22.25
CA GLY A 63 13.70 13.19 21.89
C GLY A 63 14.07 11.71 21.89
N TYR A 64 13.10 10.79 21.87
CA TYR A 64 13.36 9.34 21.77
C TYR A 64 14.03 8.96 20.45
N PHE A 65 13.56 9.57 19.37
CA PHE A 65 14.10 9.47 18.02
C PHE A 65 13.82 10.80 17.33
N ALA A 66 14.61 11.14 16.31
CA ALA A 66 14.49 12.44 15.65
C ALA A 66 13.24 12.53 14.76
N ARG A 67 12.70 11.39 14.32
CA ARG A 67 11.50 11.31 13.46
C ARG A 67 10.82 9.94 13.48
N VAL A 68 9.59 9.89 12.98
CA VAL A 68 8.85 8.66 12.64
C VAL A 68 8.67 8.60 11.14
N ILE A 69 9.05 7.49 10.52
CA ILE A 69 8.79 7.22 9.10
C ILE A 69 7.81 6.05 9.01
N HIS A 70 6.61 6.32 8.49
CA HIS A 70 5.57 5.32 8.29
C HIS A 70 5.54 4.91 6.82
N VAL A 71 5.96 3.67 6.54
CA VAL A 71 6.08 3.07 5.22
C VAL A 71 4.84 2.22 4.92
N LEU A 72 4.19 2.50 3.79
CA LEU A 72 3.00 1.79 3.29
C LEU A 72 3.26 1.20 1.90
N PRO A 73 2.63 0.07 1.54
CA PRO A 73 2.81 -0.55 0.22
C PRO A 73 2.10 0.21 -0.90
N LEU A 74 1.00 0.92 -0.60
CA LEU A 74 0.15 1.56 -1.61
C LEU A 74 0.06 3.08 -1.43
N ARG A 75 0.25 3.81 -2.53
CA ARG A 75 0.15 5.29 -2.61
C ARG A 75 -1.19 5.83 -2.08
N ALA A 76 -2.29 5.14 -2.37
CA ALA A 76 -3.62 5.59 -1.95
C ALA A 76 -3.76 5.65 -0.41
N ILE A 77 -3.12 4.73 0.31
CA ILE A 77 -3.14 4.68 1.78
C ILE A 77 -2.23 5.76 2.37
N VAL A 78 -1.11 6.07 1.70
CA VAL A 78 -0.18 7.14 2.11
C VAL A 78 -0.91 8.48 2.23
N GLN A 79 -1.68 8.86 1.20
CA GLN A 79 -2.40 10.13 1.20
C GLN A 79 -3.48 10.19 2.30
N ASP A 80 -4.27 9.13 2.46
CA ASP A 80 -5.32 9.06 3.49
C ASP A 80 -4.71 9.16 4.91
N LEU A 81 -3.62 8.43 5.17
CA LEU A 81 -2.93 8.51 6.45
C LEU A 81 -2.32 9.90 6.68
N TYR A 82 -1.68 10.48 5.67
CA TYR A 82 -1.12 11.84 5.75
C TYR A 82 -2.17 12.88 6.11
N GLU A 83 -3.31 12.88 5.43
CA GLU A 83 -4.41 13.82 5.69
C GLU A 83 -4.95 13.66 7.12
N LYS A 84 -5.09 12.42 7.60
CA LYS A 84 -5.51 12.14 8.98
C LYS A 84 -4.50 12.66 10.01
N LEU A 85 -3.21 12.36 9.83
CA LEU A 85 -2.15 12.83 10.75
C LEU A 85 -2.03 14.35 10.75
N LYS A 86 -2.17 14.99 9.58
CA LYS A 86 -2.15 16.45 9.45
C LYS A 86 -3.33 17.08 10.19
N ALA A 87 -4.54 16.57 10.01
CA ALA A 87 -5.73 17.04 10.73
C ALA A 87 -5.61 16.85 12.25
N ASP A 88 -5.03 15.73 12.70
CA ASP A 88 -4.79 15.47 14.13
C ASP A 88 -3.72 16.39 14.70
N SER A 89 -2.68 16.71 13.93
CA SER A 89 -1.69 17.73 14.28
C SER A 89 -2.32 19.11 14.41
N GLU A 90 -3.20 19.51 13.49
CA GLU A 90 -3.94 20.78 13.54
C GLU A 90 -4.81 20.90 14.80
N LYS A 91 -5.48 19.82 15.19
CA LYS A 91 -6.30 19.72 16.41
C LYS A 91 -5.49 19.62 17.71
N GLY A 92 -4.16 19.48 17.63
CA GLY A 92 -3.28 19.34 18.79
C GLY A 92 -3.23 17.93 19.41
N VAL A 93 -3.82 16.93 18.74
CA VAL A 93 -3.70 15.51 19.13
C VAL A 93 -2.26 15.04 18.94
N ILE A 94 -1.65 15.43 17.81
CA ILE A 94 -0.21 15.31 17.56
C ILE A 94 0.45 16.65 17.87
N LYS A 95 1.48 16.65 18.71
CA LYS A 95 2.13 17.85 19.24
C LYS A 95 2.97 18.59 18.18
N THR A 96 3.63 17.84 17.31
CA THR A 96 4.42 18.40 16.21
C THR A 96 3.56 18.83 15.04
N LYS A 97 3.89 19.99 14.43
CA LYS A 97 3.33 20.46 13.15
C LYS A 97 4.10 19.95 11.91
N SER A 98 5.25 19.29 12.14
CA SER A 98 6.14 18.77 11.09
C SER A 98 5.64 17.40 10.63
N ILE A 99 4.56 17.41 9.85
CA ILE A 99 3.91 16.24 9.25
C ILE A 99 3.97 16.37 7.74
N ALA A 100 4.37 15.32 7.03
CA ALA A 100 4.41 15.31 5.58
C ALA A 100 4.20 13.92 4.98
N ALA A 101 3.98 13.90 3.67
CA ALA A 101 4.06 12.70 2.86
C ALA A 101 5.15 12.84 1.79
N GLN A 102 5.77 11.72 1.43
CA GLN A 102 6.64 11.64 0.28
C GLN A 102 6.37 10.34 -0.49
N ASP A 103 6.06 10.45 -1.77
CA ASP A 103 6.09 9.34 -2.72
C ASP A 103 6.85 9.79 -3.99
N MET A 104 6.65 9.08 -5.12
CA MET A 104 7.32 9.44 -6.39
C MET A 104 6.73 10.68 -7.05
N ASP A 105 5.47 11.04 -6.75
CA ASP A 105 4.75 12.13 -7.41
C ASP A 105 4.53 13.32 -6.46
N PHE A 106 4.71 13.11 -5.15
CA PHE A 106 4.45 14.08 -4.10
C PHE A 106 5.62 14.16 -3.11
N SER A 107 6.08 15.37 -2.77
CA SER A 107 7.27 15.55 -1.93
C SER A 107 7.12 16.73 -0.97
N ASP A 108 6.28 16.59 0.05
CA ASP A 108 6.15 17.57 1.15
C ASP A 108 7.31 17.46 2.16
N SER A 109 8.12 16.41 2.06
CA SER A 109 9.29 16.18 2.89
C SER A 109 10.46 15.64 2.06
N PRO A 110 11.05 16.43 1.15
CA PRO A 110 12.21 15.97 0.38
C PRO A 110 13.28 15.43 1.32
N PHE A 111 13.83 14.27 0.97
CA PHE A 111 14.82 13.53 1.76
C PHE A 111 14.35 13.11 3.18
N PHE A 112 13.04 13.00 3.44
CA PHE A 112 12.50 12.65 4.76
C PHE A 112 12.91 13.59 5.92
N MET A 113 13.06 14.88 5.63
CA MET A 113 13.47 15.89 6.62
C MET A 113 12.41 16.22 7.70
N GLN A 114 11.13 15.90 7.49
CA GLN A 114 10.07 16.20 8.46
C GLN A 114 10.04 15.17 9.61
N LYS A 115 9.62 15.60 10.80
CA LYS A 115 9.55 14.79 12.02
C LYS A 115 8.62 13.59 11.90
N VAL A 116 7.55 13.71 11.12
CA VAL A 116 6.65 12.59 10.82
C VAL A 116 6.46 12.55 9.32
N THR A 117 6.92 11.46 8.70
CA THR A 117 6.80 11.28 7.25
C THR A 117 6.05 10.00 6.94
N VAL A 118 5.00 10.10 6.13
CA VAL A 118 4.32 8.93 5.53
C VAL A 118 4.87 8.72 4.12
N THR A 119 5.27 7.52 3.78
CA THR A 119 5.90 7.22 2.48
C THR A 119 5.45 5.89 1.92
N THR A 120 5.65 5.70 0.62
CA THR A 120 5.58 4.37 0.01
C THR A 120 6.84 3.56 0.29
N LEU A 121 6.73 2.23 0.15
CA LEU A 121 7.88 1.34 0.14
C LEU A 121 8.89 1.75 -0.94
N ASP A 122 8.44 2.00 -2.18
CA ASP A 122 9.31 2.41 -3.29
C ASP A 122 10.23 3.57 -2.91
N THR A 123 9.63 4.67 -2.45
CA THR A 123 10.36 5.89 -2.09
C THR A 123 11.26 5.66 -0.87
N PHE A 124 10.85 4.83 0.08
CA PHE A 124 11.68 4.46 1.23
C PHE A 124 12.92 3.67 0.82
N ILE A 125 12.76 2.61 0.03
CA ILE A 125 13.86 1.75 -0.45
C ILE A 125 14.84 2.57 -1.28
N LEU A 126 14.33 3.39 -2.22
CA LEU A 126 15.16 4.27 -3.05
C LEU A 126 16.03 5.22 -2.20
N ASN A 127 15.42 5.89 -1.22
CA ASN A 127 16.13 6.78 -0.31
C ASN A 127 17.15 6.07 0.59
N LEU A 128 16.82 4.86 1.09
CA LEU A 128 17.72 4.07 1.94
C LEU A 128 18.93 3.55 1.14
N PHE A 129 18.70 2.99 -0.05
CA PHE A 129 19.74 2.38 -0.89
C PHE A 129 20.30 3.34 -1.93
N LYS A 130 20.66 4.54 -1.45
CA LYS A 130 21.49 5.54 -2.14
C LYS A 130 20.97 6.09 -3.48
N LEU A 131 19.67 6.00 -3.74
CA LEU A 131 19.04 6.52 -4.96
C LEU A 131 17.89 7.48 -4.62
N PRO A 132 18.16 8.70 -4.12
CA PRO A 132 17.14 9.59 -3.57
C PRO A 132 16.01 9.85 -4.56
N ALA A 133 14.76 9.57 -4.16
CA ALA A 133 13.62 9.63 -5.07
C ALA A 133 13.47 11.02 -5.72
N VAL A 134 13.73 12.09 -4.97
CA VAL A 134 13.63 13.49 -5.43
C VAL A 134 14.76 13.91 -6.38
N GLU A 135 15.88 13.17 -6.41
CA GLU A 135 17.01 13.42 -7.31
C GLU A 135 17.23 12.27 -8.30
N MET A 136 16.30 11.32 -8.37
CA MET A 136 16.44 10.13 -9.21
C MET A 136 16.70 10.50 -10.68
N GLY A 137 15.93 11.46 -11.22
CA GLY A 137 16.15 11.98 -12.57
C GLY A 137 17.58 12.53 -12.79
N LYS A 138 18.14 13.24 -11.80
CA LYS A 138 19.52 13.76 -11.87
C LYS A 138 20.54 12.61 -11.94
N VAL A 139 20.37 11.57 -11.12
CA VAL A 139 21.26 10.40 -11.11
C VAL A 139 21.21 9.68 -12.47
N PHE A 140 20.04 9.50 -13.05
CA PHE A 140 19.91 8.87 -14.37
C PHE A 140 20.47 9.71 -15.51
N GLN A 141 20.49 11.04 -15.36
CA GLN A 141 21.17 11.99 -16.24
C GLN A 141 22.68 12.14 -15.95
N ASN A 142 23.25 11.29 -15.09
CA ASN A 142 24.68 11.26 -14.70
C ASN A 142 25.14 12.48 -13.89
N PHE A 143 24.24 13.14 -13.17
CA PHE A 143 24.60 14.10 -12.13
C PHE A 143 24.74 13.40 -10.76
N GLY A 144 25.45 14.04 -9.83
CA GLY A 144 25.52 13.57 -8.43
C GLY A 144 24.19 13.75 -7.68
N ALA A 145 24.06 13.07 -6.54
CA ALA A 145 22.90 13.17 -5.66
C ALA A 145 23.31 13.16 -4.17
N HIS A 146 22.47 13.78 -3.34
CA HIS A 146 22.68 13.92 -1.90
C HIS A 146 22.20 12.68 -1.14
N TYR A 147 22.72 11.50 -1.49
CA TYR A 147 22.15 10.24 -1.00
C TYR A 147 22.39 9.94 0.47
N GLU A 148 23.39 10.54 1.11
CA GLU A 148 23.59 10.40 2.55
C GLU A 148 22.61 11.24 3.38
N LEU A 149 22.01 12.28 2.81
CA LEU A 149 21.02 13.10 3.51
C LEU A 149 19.76 12.30 3.90
N PRO A 150 19.03 11.64 2.98
CA PRO A 150 17.88 10.83 3.37
C PRO A 150 18.26 9.64 4.23
N ARG A 151 19.46 9.06 4.04
CA ARG A 151 19.96 7.97 4.90
C ARG A 151 20.16 8.43 6.33
N GLY A 152 20.78 9.59 6.56
CA GLY A 152 20.90 10.18 7.88
C GLY A 152 19.54 10.44 8.53
N MET A 153 18.53 10.84 7.74
CA MET A 153 17.16 10.96 8.21
C MET A 153 16.53 9.60 8.54
N ILE A 154 16.78 8.55 7.76
CA ILE A 154 16.26 7.21 8.07
C ILE A 154 16.92 6.63 9.32
N TYR A 155 18.25 6.70 9.44
CA TYR A 155 18.98 6.07 10.55
C TYR A 155 18.80 6.74 11.92
N SER A 156 18.29 7.97 11.96
CA SER A 156 17.93 8.62 13.23
C SER A 156 16.43 8.61 13.53
N SER A 157 15.67 7.77 12.83
CA SER A 157 14.22 7.64 12.97
C SER A 157 13.79 6.40 13.79
N LEU A 158 12.48 6.29 14.03
CA LEU A 158 11.78 5.02 14.16
C LEU A 158 11.04 4.73 12.86
N VAL A 159 11.14 3.50 12.34
CA VAL A 159 10.52 3.09 11.08
C VAL A 159 9.38 2.11 11.33
N ILE A 160 8.21 2.40 10.74
CA ILE A 160 7.04 1.54 10.78
C ILE A 160 6.78 1.02 9.36
N PHE A 161 6.75 -0.29 9.18
CA PHE A 161 6.23 -0.91 7.96
C PHE A 161 4.81 -1.44 8.21
N ASP A 162 3.80 -0.80 7.63
CA ASP A 162 2.41 -1.25 7.72
C ASP A 162 2.01 -2.10 6.50
N GLU A 163 1.04 -2.98 6.71
CA GLU A 163 0.54 -3.96 5.74
C GLU A 163 1.66 -4.76 5.06
N PHE A 164 2.70 -5.14 5.83
CA PHE A 164 3.88 -5.85 5.33
C PHE A 164 3.56 -7.18 4.63
N HIS A 165 2.41 -7.79 4.94
CA HIS A 165 1.93 -9.00 4.25
C HIS A 165 1.70 -8.78 2.75
N LEU A 166 1.35 -7.57 2.33
CA LEU A 166 1.18 -7.24 0.91
C LEU A 166 2.52 -7.32 0.15
N LEU A 167 3.65 -7.19 0.86
CA LEU A 167 4.95 -7.34 0.23
C LEU A 167 5.26 -8.79 -0.10
N GLY A 168 4.73 -9.72 0.69
CA GLY A 168 4.91 -11.16 0.51
C GLY A 168 4.08 -11.78 -0.63
N GLU A 169 3.26 -11.00 -1.33
CA GLU A 169 2.53 -11.46 -2.52
C GLU A 169 3.45 -11.55 -3.76
N GLU A 170 4.55 -10.80 -3.78
CA GLU A 170 5.55 -10.76 -4.87
C GLU A 170 6.96 -10.95 -4.28
N GLY A 171 7.89 -11.55 -5.04
CA GLY A 171 9.22 -11.85 -4.52
C GLY A 171 10.08 -10.60 -4.31
N ARG A 172 9.96 -9.63 -5.23
CA ARG A 172 10.81 -8.43 -5.22
C ARG A 172 10.46 -7.41 -4.12
N PRO A 173 9.19 -7.03 -3.90
CA PRO A 173 8.82 -6.14 -2.80
C PRO A 173 9.17 -6.73 -1.44
N LEU A 174 8.95 -8.03 -1.24
CA LEU A 174 9.36 -8.74 -0.01
C LEU A 174 10.86 -8.65 0.19
N THR A 175 11.65 -8.96 -0.85
CA THR A 175 13.11 -8.92 -0.78
C THR A 175 13.61 -7.53 -0.39
N ALA A 176 13.12 -6.47 -1.06
CA ALA A 176 13.47 -5.10 -0.75
C ALA A 176 13.07 -4.69 0.68
N GLY A 177 11.87 -5.09 1.11
CA GLY A 177 11.38 -4.86 2.48
C GLY A 177 12.26 -5.56 3.53
N LEU A 178 12.62 -6.82 3.32
CA LEU A 178 13.52 -7.57 4.21
C LEU A 178 14.94 -7.00 4.23
N SER A 179 15.47 -6.55 3.09
CA SER A 179 16.74 -5.82 3.02
C SER A 179 16.70 -4.54 3.86
N ALA A 180 15.61 -3.79 3.79
CA ALA A 180 15.45 -2.60 4.62
C ALA A 180 15.36 -2.94 6.11
N VAL A 181 14.53 -3.92 6.49
CA VAL A 181 14.46 -4.40 7.89
C VAL A 181 15.84 -4.80 8.39
N LYS A 182 16.61 -5.53 7.58
CA LYS A 182 17.98 -5.90 7.90
C LYS A 182 18.88 -4.69 8.14
N SER A 183 19.00 -3.78 7.16
CA SER A 183 19.84 -2.58 7.25
C SER A 183 19.49 -1.69 8.44
N LEU A 184 18.20 -1.50 8.70
CA LEU A 184 17.72 -0.69 9.83
C LEU A 184 18.09 -1.31 11.17
N THR A 185 17.79 -2.60 11.35
CA THR A 185 18.07 -3.29 12.62
C THR A 185 19.56 -3.56 12.84
N ASP A 186 20.35 -3.75 11.77
CA ASP A 186 21.82 -3.80 11.82
C ASP A 186 22.40 -2.46 12.33
N ALA A 187 21.78 -1.33 11.99
CA ALA A 187 22.16 0.02 12.43
C ALA A 187 21.54 0.44 13.78
N GLY A 188 20.75 -0.42 14.42
CA GLY A 188 20.09 -0.12 15.69
C GLY A 188 18.89 0.84 15.58
N VAL A 189 18.34 1.01 14.38
CA VAL A 189 17.10 1.78 14.16
C VAL A 189 15.92 0.98 14.70
N PRO A 190 15.05 1.55 15.56
CA PRO A 190 13.83 0.87 16.00
C PRO A 190 12.88 0.63 14.83
N VAL A 191 12.46 -0.62 14.66
CA VAL A 191 11.56 -1.07 13.59
C VAL A 191 10.29 -1.69 14.16
N ILE A 192 9.16 -1.28 13.61
CA ILE A 192 7.86 -1.92 13.82
C ILE A 192 7.39 -2.47 12.48
N VAL A 193 7.11 -3.77 12.41
CA VAL A 193 6.43 -4.40 11.28
C VAL A 193 5.02 -4.73 11.72
N MET A 194 4.01 -4.18 11.07
CA MET A 194 2.61 -4.41 11.42
C MET A 194 1.76 -4.84 10.24
N SER A 195 0.83 -5.77 10.48
CA SER A 195 -0.10 -6.26 9.46
C SER A 195 -1.26 -7.02 10.10
N ALA A 196 -2.38 -7.10 9.37
CA ALA A 196 -3.53 -7.90 9.76
C ALA A 196 -3.33 -9.42 9.54
N THR A 197 -2.43 -9.81 8.64
CA THR A 197 -2.33 -11.18 8.15
C THR A 197 -0.86 -11.58 7.94
N ILE A 198 -0.08 -11.69 9.03
CA ILE A 198 1.28 -12.25 9.02
C ILE A 198 1.19 -13.73 9.41
N ASP A 199 1.51 -14.62 8.46
CA ASP A 199 1.64 -16.05 8.72
C ASP A 199 3.00 -16.41 9.38
N LYS A 200 3.23 -17.69 9.67
CA LYS A 200 4.48 -18.15 10.31
C LYS A 200 5.69 -18.03 9.38
N GLY A 201 5.52 -18.22 8.08
CA GLY A 201 6.58 -18.14 7.09
C GLY A 201 7.14 -16.72 7.00
N LEU A 202 6.25 -15.73 6.88
CA LEU A 202 6.63 -14.31 6.82
C LEU A 202 7.23 -13.84 8.14
N GLU A 203 6.68 -14.25 9.29
CA GLU A 203 7.25 -13.94 10.61
C GLU A 203 8.68 -14.50 10.74
N SER A 204 8.90 -15.75 10.31
CA SER A 204 10.21 -16.38 10.30
C SER A 204 11.21 -15.61 9.44
N LEU A 205 10.80 -15.15 8.26
CA LEU A 205 11.64 -14.32 7.39
C LEU A 205 12.00 -12.97 8.04
N ILE A 206 11.03 -12.26 8.62
CA ILE A 206 11.28 -10.99 9.31
C ILE A 206 12.30 -11.20 10.44
N LYS A 207 12.14 -12.25 11.25
CA LYS A 207 13.06 -12.59 12.35
C LYS A 207 14.42 -13.11 11.88
N LYS A 208 14.49 -13.74 10.71
CA LYS A 208 15.73 -14.23 10.11
C LYS A 208 16.62 -13.08 9.62
N TYR A 209 16.03 -12.08 8.97
CA TYR A 209 16.79 -10.97 8.37
C TYR A 209 16.92 -9.77 9.29
N GLY A 210 15.95 -9.54 10.17
CA GLY A 210 15.99 -8.53 11.21
C GLY A 210 16.61 -9.03 12.51
N ARG A 211 16.87 -8.11 13.44
CA ARG A 211 17.39 -8.43 14.79
C ARG A 211 16.37 -8.11 15.86
N ASP A 212 16.37 -8.91 16.94
CA ASP A 212 15.69 -8.60 18.20
C ASP A 212 14.19 -8.25 18.08
N PHE A 213 13.44 -9.08 17.36
CA PHE A 213 12.00 -8.89 17.17
C PHE A 213 11.16 -9.64 18.23
N ALA A 214 10.38 -8.89 19.01
CA ALA A 214 9.26 -9.39 19.80
C ALA A 214 7.98 -9.47 18.95
N THR A 215 7.17 -10.52 19.14
CA THR A 215 5.87 -10.66 18.46
C THR A 215 4.75 -10.29 19.42
N VAL A 216 3.91 -9.34 19.02
CA VAL A 216 2.73 -8.90 19.77
C VAL A 216 1.48 -9.20 18.93
N GLU A 217 0.50 -9.88 19.52
CA GLU A 217 -0.73 -10.28 18.85
C GLU A 217 -1.96 -9.68 19.54
N ALA A 218 -2.81 -9.00 18.78
CA ALA A 218 -4.07 -8.44 19.27
C ALA A 218 -5.10 -9.55 19.52
N LYS A 219 -5.08 -10.11 20.74
CA LYS A 219 -6.03 -11.13 21.20
C LYS A 219 -7.27 -10.54 21.89
N ASP A 220 -7.22 -9.26 22.24
CA ASP A 220 -8.26 -8.51 22.95
C ASP A 220 -9.34 -7.92 22.01
N PHE A 221 -9.21 -8.13 20.71
CA PHE A 221 -10.13 -7.59 19.70
C PHE A 221 -11.08 -8.65 19.15
N SER A 222 -12.05 -9.05 19.95
CA SER A 222 -13.25 -9.71 19.46
C SER A 222 -14.30 -8.65 19.14
N ILE A 223 -14.36 -8.19 17.90
CA ILE A 223 -15.63 -7.61 17.44
C ILE A 223 -16.61 -8.78 17.40
N GLU A 224 -17.72 -8.72 18.14
CA GLU A 224 -18.82 -9.67 17.95
C GLU A 224 -19.39 -9.48 16.53
N ARG A 225 -18.81 -10.24 15.61
CA ARG A 225 -19.08 -10.19 14.20
C ARG A 225 -19.42 -11.59 13.73
N LYS A 226 -20.62 -11.76 13.20
CA LYS A 226 -21.05 -13.02 12.59
C LYS A 226 -21.03 -12.87 11.08
N ILE A 227 -20.13 -13.60 10.43
CA ILE A 227 -20.02 -13.64 8.98
C ILE A 227 -20.60 -14.95 8.49
N THR A 228 -21.55 -14.90 7.57
CA THR A 228 -21.98 -16.08 6.83
C THR A 228 -21.38 -16.07 5.44
N VAL A 229 -20.78 -17.18 5.05
CA VAL A 229 -20.22 -17.38 3.72
C VAL A 229 -21.17 -18.28 2.92
N LYS A 230 -21.48 -17.89 1.69
CA LYS A 230 -22.32 -18.63 0.75
C LYS A 230 -21.62 -18.70 -0.60
N LYS A 231 -21.53 -19.89 -1.21
CA LYS A 231 -21.16 -20.03 -2.62
C LYS A 231 -22.37 -19.71 -3.50
N ILE A 232 -22.16 -18.92 -4.54
CA ILE A 232 -23.17 -18.60 -5.56
C ILE A 232 -22.60 -18.92 -6.95
N ARG A 233 -23.47 -19.05 -7.94
CA ARG A 233 -23.09 -19.20 -9.34
C ARG A 233 -22.89 -17.82 -9.98
N GLU A 234 -22.13 -17.76 -11.07
CA GLU A 234 -21.82 -16.49 -11.74
C GLU A 234 -23.10 -15.81 -12.26
N GLU A 235 -24.05 -16.60 -12.79
CA GLU A 235 -25.35 -16.12 -13.26
C GLU A 235 -26.24 -15.56 -12.14
N GLU A 236 -25.97 -15.89 -10.88
CA GLU A 236 -26.74 -15.44 -9.71
C GLU A 236 -26.24 -14.10 -9.17
N VAL A 237 -25.05 -13.64 -9.57
CA VAL A 237 -24.42 -12.41 -9.04
C VAL A 237 -25.32 -11.20 -9.22
N LEU A 238 -25.90 -11.01 -10.40
CA LEU A 238 -26.79 -9.87 -10.65
C LEU A 238 -28.06 -9.95 -9.82
N SER A 239 -28.71 -11.12 -9.75
CA SER A 239 -29.94 -11.27 -8.97
C SER A 239 -29.71 -11.09 -7.46
N ASP A 240 -28.59 -11.60 -6.94
CA ASP A 240 -28.24 -11.44 -5.52
C ASP A 240 -27.96 -9.96 -5.22
N VAL A 241 -27.21 -9.24 -6.07
CA VAL A 241 -27.02 -7.78 -5.91
C VAL A 241 -28.36 -7.03 -5.89
N LEU A 242 -29.26 -7.32 -6.83
CA LEU A 242 -30.57 -6.65 -6.90
C LEU A 242 -31.42 -6.92 -5.66
N LYS A 243 -31.45 -8.17 -5.20
CA LYS A 243 -32.18 -8.59 -4.00
C LYS A 243 -31.65 -7.85 -2.77
N GLU A 244 -30.36 -7.99 -2.47
CA GLU A 244 -29.76 -7.43 -1.26
C GLU A 244 -29.84 -5.89 -1.26
N TYR A 245 -29.65 -5.26 -2.41
CA TYR A 245 -29.79 -3.80 -2.54
C TYR A 245 -31.25 -3.34 -2.33
N SER A 246 -32.24 -4.09 -2.82
CA SER A 246 -33.66 -3.76 -2.63
C SER A 246 -34.11 -3.86 -1.17
N GLU A 247 -33.47 -4.72 -0.37
CA GLU A 247 -33.72 -4.90 1.07
C GLU A 247 -33.15 -3.76 1.94
N GLY A 248 -32.56 -2.71 1.33
CA GLY A 248 -31.99 -1.59 2.09
C GLY A 248 -30.51 -1.78 2.45
N LYS A 249 -29.90 -2.93 2.12
CA LYS A 249 -28.50 -3.22 2.46
C LYS A 249 -27.51 -2.41 1.61
N ARG A 250 -26.31 -2.23 2.16
CA ARG A 250 -25.13 -1.67 1.49
C ARG A 250 -24.26 -2.81 0.96
N VAL A 251 -24.14 -2.88 -0.36
CA VAL A 251 -23.57 -4.00 -1.11
C VAL A 251 -22.25 -3.58 -1.77
N LEU A 252 -21.20 -4.37 -1.52
CA LEU A 252 -19.92 -4.30 -2.21
C LEU A 252 -19.78 -5.48 -3.16
N VAL A 253 -19.50 -5.22 -4.43
CA VAL A 253 -19.24 -6.24 -5.44
C VAL A 253 -17.78 -6.16 -5.87
N VAL A 254 -17.01 -7.24 -5.76
CA VAL A 254 -15.58 -7.25 -6.07
C VAL A 254 -15.27 -8.26 -7.18
N PHE A 255 -14.69 -7.77 -8.27
CA PHE A 255 -14.14 -8.60 -9.36
C PHE A 255 -12.62 -8.60 -9.29
N ASN A 256 -11.99 -9.72 -9.68
CA ASN A 256 -10.54 -9.78 -9.78
C ASN A 256 -10.02 -8.96 -10.97
N THR A 257 -10.85 -8.76 -12.00
CA THR A 257 -10.46 -8.03 -13.22
C THR A 257 -11.24 -6.73 -13.44
N ARG A 258 -10.55 -5.72 -13.99
CA ARG A 258 -11.15 -4.45 -14.41
C ARG A 258 -12.27 -4.65 -15.43
N VAL A 259 -12.07 -5.54 -16.39
CA VAL A 259 -13.05 -5.82 -17.45
C VAL A 259 -14.35 -6.37 -16.85
N GLY A 260 -14.26 -7.32 -15.92
CA GLY A 260 -15.43 -7.83 -15.20
C GLY A 260 -16.17 -6.73 -14.43
N ALA A 261 -15.45 -5.92 -13.67
CA ALA A 261 -16.03 -4.81 -12.91
C ALA A 261 -16.75 -3.79 -13.80
N ILE A 262 -16.15 -3.38 -14.93
CA ILE A 262 -16.77 -2.41 -15.86
C ILE A 262 -18.02 -3.01 -16.52
N SER A 263 -17.95 -4.26 -16.98
CA SER A 263 -19.10 -4.93 -17.61
C SER A 263 -20.27 -5.06 -16.64
N PHE A 264 -20.01 -5.43 -15.39
CA PHE A 264 -21.05 -5.54 -14.37
C PHE A 264 -21.61 -4.18 -13.95
N TYR A 265 -20.76 -3.15 -13.82
CA TYR A 265 -21.20 -1.77 -13.59
C TYR A 265 -22.19 -1.30 -14.67
N LYS A 266 -21.90 -1.57 -15.95
CA LYS A 266 -22.80 -1.25 -17.07
C LYS A 266 -24.12 -2.02 -16.96
N ALA A 267 -24.08 -3.32 -16.67
CA ALA A 267 -25.27 -4.13 -16.50
C ALA A 267 -26.20 -3.61 -15.38
N LEU A 268 -25.63 -3.13 -14.27
CA LEU A 268 -26.40 -2.49 -13.19
C LEU A 268 -27.00 -1.14 -13.62
N LYS A 269 -26.26 -0.34 -14.39
CA LYS A 269 -26.76 0.92 -14.97
C LYS A 269 -27.93 0.68 -15.92
N ASP A 270 -27.85 -0.36 -16.76
CA ASP A 270 -28.93 -0.75 -17.67
C ASP A 270 -30.21 -1.20 -16.93
N LYS A 271 -30.08 -1.62 -15.67
CA LYS A 271 -31.20 -1.91 -14.76
C LYS A 271 -31.73 -0.67 -14.03
N GLY A 272 -31.24 0.53 -14.37
CA GLY A 272 -31.66 1.79 -13.76
C GLY A 272 -31.06 2.08 -12.39
N LEU A 273 -30.01 1.35 -11.98
CA LEU A 273 -29.31 1.60 -10.72
C LEU A 273 -28.18 2.61 -10.89
N ASN A 274 -27.73 3.19 -9.77
CA ASN A 274 -26.61 4.14 -9.72
C ASN A 274 -25.45 3.60 -8.87
N PRO A 275 -24.78 2.50 -9.29
CA PRO A 275 -23.59 2.01 -8.60
C PRO A 275 -22.43 3.01 -8.71
N VAL A 276 -21.47 2.91 -7.77
CA VAL A 276 -20.14 3.52 -7.88
C VAL A 276 -19.15 2.48 -8.38
N LEU A 277 -18.37 2.81 -9.42
CA LEU A 277 -17.26 1.97 -9.88
C LEU A 277 -15.93 2.53 -9.38
N ILE A 278 -15.05 1.67 -8.85
CA ILE A 278 -13.69 2.06 -8.48
C ILE A 278 -12.66 0.97 -8.80
N HIS A 279 -11.55 1.35 -9.44
CA HIS A 279 -10.45 0.43 -9.79
C HIS A 279 -9.14 1.20 -10.03
N SER A 280 -8.03 0.51 -10.37
CA SER A 280 -6.69 1.12 -10.49
C SER A 280 -6.52 2.14 -11.63
N LYS A 281 -7.33 2.07 -12.70
CA LYS A 281 -7.23 2.97 -13.88
C LYS A 281 -8.03 4.27 -13.82
N PHE A 282 -8.40 4.75 -12.62
CA PHE A 282 -8.85 6.13 -12.45
C PHE A 282 -7.65 7.03 -12.12
N ASN A 283 -7.62 8.24 -12.70
CA ASN A 283 -6.63 9.26 -12.36
C ASN A 283 -6.80 9.70 -10.90
N ARG A 284 -5.83 10.48 -10.38
CA ARG A 284 -5.79 10.83 -8.95
C ARG A 284 -6.97 11.72 -8.56
N GLU A 285 -7.33 12.69 -9.38
CA GLU A 285 -8.43 13.61 -9.15
C GLU A 285 -9.79 12.88 -9.05
N ASP A 286 -10.14 12.12 -10.07
CA ASP A 286 -11.42 11.39 -10.13
C ASP A 286 -11.46 10.28 -9.07
N ARG A 287 -10.32 9.64 -8.76
CA ARG A 287 -10.24 8.68 -7.65
C ARG A 287 -10.60 9.31 -6.31
N ARG A 288 -10.13 10.53 -6.00
CA ARG A 288 -10.50 11.23 -4.75
C ARG A 288 -12.03 11.41 -4.67
N VAL A 289 -12.65 11.84 -5.76
CA VAL A 289 -14.12 12.00 -5.84
C VAL A 289 -14.84 10.66 -5.67
N LEU A 290 -14.37 9.60 -6.34
CA LEU A 290 -14.95 8.26 -6.25
C LEU A 290 -14.84 7.67 -4.85
N VAL A 291 -13.71 7.86 -4.15
CA VAL A 291 -13.58 7.41 -2.76
C VAL A 291 -14.63 8.08 -1.87
N GLN A 292 -14.88 9.38 -2.03
CA GLN A 292 -15.94 10.07 -1.29
C GLN A 292 -17.35 9.53 -1.62
N LYS A 293 -17.60 9.14 -2.88
CA LYS A 293 -18.84 8.46 -3.27
C LYS A 293 -18.93 7.07 -2.65
N VAL A 294 -17.85 6.29 -2.67
CA VAL A 294 -17.80 4.95 -2.05
C VAL A 294 -18.22 5.03 -0.60
N LEU A 295 -17.81 6.06 0.17
CA LEU A 295 -18.20 6.24 1.57
C LEU A 295 -19.70 6.49 1.80
N LYS A 296 -20.41 7.06 0.82
CA LYS A 296 -21.81 7.49 0.95
C LYS A 296 -22.79 6.53 0.29
N GLU A 297 -22.39 5.93 -0.82
CA GLU A 297 -23.27 5.15 -1.67
C GLU A 297 -23.45 3.72 -1.16
N ARG A 298 -24.64 3.17 -1.42
CA ARG A 298 -25.04 1.83 -0.96
C ARG A 298 -24.63 0.71 -1.92
N LEU A 299 -24.25 1.01 -3.15
CA LEU A 299 -23.87 0.01 -4.14
C LEU A 299 -22.53 0.37 -4.77
N VAL A 300 -21.52 -0.46 -4.52
CA VAL A 300 -20.16 -0.23 -4.97
C VAL A 300 -19.68 -1.46 -5.75
N VAL A 301 -19.13 -1.23 -6.94
CA VAL A 301 -18.43 -2.23 -7.75
C VAL A 301 -16.95 -1.87 -7.74
N SER A 302 -16.10 -2.82 -7.38
CA SER A 302 -14.67 -2.59 -7.21
C SER A 302 -13.82 -3.73 -7.75
N THR A 303 -12.51 -3.47 -7.85
CA THR A 303 -11.48 -4.51 -7.87
C THR A 303 -10.73 -4.56 -6.54
N GLN A 304 -9.51 -5.12 -6.50
CA GLN A 304 -8.65 -5.21 -5.31
C GLN A 304 -8.37 -3.85 -4.62
N VAL A 305 -8.65 -2.73 -5.27
CA VAL A 305 -8.44 -1.39 -4.70
C VAL A 305 -9.22 -1.12 -3.41
N ILE A 306 -10.29 -1.88 -3.14
CA ILE A 306 -11.08 -1.78 -1.89
C ILE A 306 -10.42 -2.52 -0.71
N GLU A 307 -9.47 -3.42 -0.99
CA GLU A 307 -8.84 -4.29 0.03
C GLU A 307 -8.03 -3.47 1.03
N ALA A 308 -7.49 -2.32 0.62
CA ALA A 308 -6.65 -1.49 1.45
C ALA A 308 -6.98 0.01 1.33
N GLY A 309 -6.88 0.75 2.45
CA GLY A 309 -6.96 2.22 2.46
C GLY A 309 -8.34 2.87 2.51
N ILE A 310 -9.44 2.15 2.24
CA ILE A 310 -10.79 2.75 2.27
C ILE A 310 -11.52 2.33 3.55
N ASP A 311 -11.67 3.25 4.49
CA ASP A 311 -12.34 2.99 5.78
C ASP A 311 -13.87 3.06 5.64
N THR A 312 -14.46 1.96 5.17
CA THR A 312 -15.91 1.83 4.97
C THR A 312 -16.38 0.43 5.38
N SER A 313 -17.64 0.31 5.78
CA SER A 313 -18.31 -0.95 6.10
C SER A 313 -19.52 -1.21 5.21
N PHE A 314 -19.66 -2.43 4.72
CA PHE A 314 -20.79 -2.93 3.95
C PHE A 314 -21.56 -3.98 4.75
N ASP A 315 -22.79 -4.26 4.36
CA ASP A 315 -23.63 -5.31 4.94
C ASP A 315 -23.41 -6.64 4.19
N VAL A 316 -23.21 -6.55 2.87
CA VAL A 316 -23.01 -7.70 1.98
C VAL A 316 -21.80 -7.48 1.09
N LEU A 317 -20.94 -8.49 1.00
CA LEU A 317 -19.89 -8.62 -0.01
C LEU A 317 -20.26 -9.70 -1.01
N ILE A 318 -20.24 -9.37 -2.29
CA ILE A 318 -20.38 -10.32 -3.38
C ILE A 318 -19.07 -10.31 -4.16
N THR A 319 -18.26 -11.36 -4.06
CA THR A 319 -16.88 -11.35 -4.54
C THR A 319 -16.54 -12.55 -5.41
N GLU A 320 -15.70 -12.32 -6.41
CA GLU A 320 -15.04 -13.40 -7.13
C GLU A 320 -14.13 -14.16 -6.17
N ALA A 321 -14.04 -15.48 -6.34
CA ALA A 321 -13.08 -16.30 -5.61
C ALA A 321 -11.65 -15.80 -5.82
N ALA A 322 -10.87 -15.78 -4.74
CA ALA A 322 -9.52 -15.25 -4.69
C ALA A 322 -8.73 -15.98 -3.59
N PRO A 323 -7.40 -15.78 -3.49
CA PRO A 323 -6.61 -16.32 -2.39
C PRO A 323 -7.15 -15.96 -1.01
N ALA A 324 -6.81 -16.76 0.00
CA ALA A 324 -7.33 -16.61 1.35
C ALA A 324 -7.08 -15.22 1.94
N SER A 325 -5.86 -14.67 1.74
CA SER A 325 -5.49 -13.33 2.19
C SER A 325 -6.40 -12.24 1.61
N ASN A 326 -6.66 -12.28 0.30
CA ASN A 326 -7.52 -11.30 -0.38
C ASN A 326 -8.99 -11.46 0.06
N LEU A 327 -9.51 -12.69 0.18
CA LEU A 327 -10.88 -12.90 0.68
C LEU A 327 -11.06 -12.41 2.12
N ILE A 328 -10.09 -12.66 3.01
CA ILE A 328 -10.12 -12.16 4.39
C ILE A 328 -10.10 -10.63 4.40
N GLN A 329 -9.27 -9.99 3.57
CA GLN A 329 -9.21 -8.52 3.45
C GLN A 329 -10.51 -7.92 2.90
N ARG A 330 -11.09 -8.52 1.84
CA ARG A 330 -12.39 -8.11 1.29
C ARG A 330 -13.49 -8.29 2.34
N ALA A 331 -13.52 -9.43 3.02
CA ALA A 331 -14.44 -9.69 4.11
C ALA A 331 -14.22 -8.70 5.26
N GLY A 332 -13.01 -8.20 5.51
CA GLY A 332 -12.72 -7.12 6.45
C GLY A 332 -13.45 -5.79 6.18
N ARG A 333 -14.11 -5.65 5.02
CA ARG A 333 -14.97 -4.52 4.65
C ARG A 333 -16.45 -4.75 4.93
N VAL A 334 -16.85 -5.93 5.39
CA VAL A 334 -18.24 -6.24 5.78
C VAL A 334 -18.35 -6.20 7.30
N ALA A 335 -19.46 -5.72 7.87
CA ALA A 335 -19.72 -5.69 9.32
C ALA A 335 -18.48 -5.27 10.16
N ARG A 336 -17.73 -4.28 9.66
CA ARG A 336 -16.41 -3.87 10.14
C ARG A 336 -16.43 -3.34 11.58
N TYR A 337 -17.57 -2.81 11.99
CA TYR A 337 -17.80 -2.26 13.33
C TYR A 337 -18.62 -3.20 14.23
N GLY A 338 -18.84 -4.45 13.80
CA GLY A 338 -19.64 -5.46 14.49
C GLY A 338 -21.00 -5.71 13.86
N GLY A 339 -21.67 -6.76 14.36
CA GLY A 339 -22.97 -7.20 13.86
C GLY A 339 -22.90 -8.35 12.86
N TYR A 340 -23.90 -8.41 11.98
CA TYR A 340 -24.05 -9.48 11.00
C TYR A 340 -23.60 -9.03 9.62
N GLY A 341 -22.86 -9.89 8.92
CA GLY A 341 -22.37 -9.63 7.57
C GLY A 341 -22.47 -10.85 6.68
N GLU A 342 -22.76 -10.64 5.40
CA GLU A 342 -22.88 -11.71 4.42
C GLU A 342 -21.76 -11.63 3.39
N VAL A 343 -21.18 -12.79 3.05
CA VAL A 343 -20.17 -12.92 2.01
C VAL A 343 -20.65 -13.96 1.01
N HIS A 344 -20.99 -13.53 -0.20
CA HIS A 344 -21.36 -14.40 -1.30
C HIS A 344 -20.16 -14.50 -2.24
N VAL A 345 -19.68 -15.72 -2.50
CA VAL A 345 -18.49 -15.96 -3.33
C VAL A 345 -18.90 -16.64 -4.63
N PHE A 346 -18.54 -16.04 -5.77
CA PHE A 346 -18.77 -16.60 -7.10
C PHE A 346 -17.48 -17.17 -7.72
N PRO A 347 -17.58 -18.06 -8.74
CA PRO A 347 -16.45 -18.80 -9.25
C PRO A 347 -15.32 -17.93 -9.81
N PHE A 348 -14.10 -18.44 -9.75
CA PHE A 348 -12.90 -17.77 -10.25
C PHE A 348 -12.90 -17.69 -11.79
N SER A 349 -12.63 -16.51 -12.34
CA SER A 349 -12.56 -16.31 -13.80
C SER A 349 -11.29 -16.87 -14.47
N GLY A 350 -10.34 -17.39 -13.68
CA GLY A 350 -9.08 -17.96 -14.19
C GLY A 350 -8.01 -16.92 -14.53
N LYS A 351 -8.10 -15.71 -13.98
CA LYS A 351 -7.19 -14.59 -14.27
C LYS A 351 -6.65 -13.97 -12.99
N VAL A 352 -5.49 -13.32 -13.06
CA VAL A 352 -4.82 -12.57 -11.97
C VAL A 352 -4.11 -13.45 -10.94
N TYR A 353 -4.76 -14.51 -10.45
CA TYR A 353 -4.21 -15.39 -9.41
C TYR A 353 -3.89 -16.79 -9.93
N ASP A 354 -3.09 -17.53 -9.15
CA ASP A 354 -2.85 -18.94 -9.39
C ASP A 354 -4.15 -19.74 -9.22
N LYS A 355 -4.39 -20.69 -10.14
CA LYS A 355 -5.65 -21.43 -10.19
C LYS A 355 -5.76 -22.45 -9.07
N GLU A 356 -4.65 -23.08 -8.69
CA GLU A 356 -4.60 -24.13 -7.68
C GLU A 356 -4.83 -23.50 -6.30
N GLU A 357 -4.17 -22.38 -6.02
CA GLU A 357 -4.37 -21.61 -4.78
C GLU A 357 -5.85 -21.19 -4.60
N VAL A 358 -6.49 -20.66 -5.65
CA VAL A 358 -7.88 -20.23 -5.57
C VAL A 358 -8.84 -21.42 -5.46
N GLN A 359 -8.53 -22.55 -6.11
CA GLN A 359 -9.35 -23.76 -6.05
C GLN A 359 -9.38 -24.36 -4.64
N GLU A 360 -8.23 -24.44 -3.96
CA GLU A 360 -8.17 -24.89 -2.57
C GLU A 360 -9.03 -24.01 -1.66
N VAL A 361 -8.93 -22.70 -1.83
CA VAL A 361 -9.72 -21.74 -1.07
C VAL A 361 -11.20 -21.94 -1.36
N TRP A 362 -11.60 -22.06 -2.63
CA TRP A 362 -12.97 -22.32 -3.05
C TRP A 362 -13.56 -23.56 -2.38
N GLU A 363 -12.83 -24.67 -2.33
CA GLU A 363 -13.25 -25.90 -1.68
C GLU A 363 -13.45 -25.71 -0.16
N SER A 364 -12.66 -24.85 0.47
CA SER A 364 -12.75 -24.60 1.91
C SER A 364 -13.95 -23.75 2.35
N LEU A 365 -14.60 -22.99 1.45
CA LEU A 365 -15.60 -21.97 1.80
C LEU A 365 -16.88 -22.50 2.46
N ASP A 366 -17.17 -23.80 2.33
CA ASP A 366 -18.33 -24.42 3.01
C ASP A 366 -18.17 -24.44 4.54
N ARG A 367 -16.94 -24.23 5.04
CA ARG A 367 -16.61 -24.10 6.46
C ARG A 367 -16.62 -22.65 6.96
N GLY A 368 -16.90 -21.68 6.09
CA GLY A 368 -16.84 -20.25 6.40
C GLY A 368 -15.69 -19.54 5.66
N LEU A 369 -15.16 -18.47 6.27
CA LEU A 369 -14.00 -17.78 5.70
C LEU A 369 -12.76 -18.68 5.81
N PRO A 370 -11.85 -18.63 4.82
CA PRO A 370 -10.64 -19.43 4.84
C PRO A 370 -9.69 -19.00 5.97
N GLU A 371 -8.88 -19.93 6.45
CA GLU A 371 -7.75 -19.63 7.33
C GLU A 371 -6.50 -19.31 6.50
N LEU A 372 -5.61 -18.49 7.05
CA LEU A 372 -4.30 -18.25 6.46
C LEU A 372 -3.43 -19.50 6.65
N LYS A 373 -3.10 -20.15 5.54
CA LYS A 373 -2.05 -21.17 5.51
C LYS A 373 -0.68 -20.52 5.43
N GLU A 374 0.33 -21.24 5.92
CA GLU A 374 1.73 -20.88 5.73
C GLU A 374 2.06 -20.94 4.24
N LYS A 375 2.58 -19.82 3.70
CA LYS A 375 3.03 -19.72 2.32
C LYS A 375 4.54 -19.91 2.22
N GLU A 376 4.99 -20.48 1.10
CA GLU A 376 6.38 -20.35 0.70
C GLU A 376 6.61 -18.97 0.10
N TYR A 377 7.57 -18.26 0.66
CA TYR A 377 7.93 -16.92 0.23
C TYR A 377 9.23 -16.95 -0.57
N HIS A 378 9.19 -16.35 -1.76
CA HIS A 378 10.39 -16.20 -2.57
C HIS A 378 11.19 -14.97 -2.13
N VAL A 379 12.46 -15.19 -1.78
CA VAL A 379 13.42 -14.12 -1.48
C VAL A 379 14.55 -14.20 -2.50
N ASP A 380 14.76 -13.12 -3.26
CA ASP A 380 15.87 -13.01 -4.19
C ASP A 380 17.16 -12.71 -3.40
N ASN A 381 17.94 -13.75 -3.14
CA ASN A 381 19.17 -13.63 -2.36
C ASN A 381 20.24 -12.78 -3.04
N ILE A 382 20.22 -12.65 -4.38
CA ILE A 382 21.17 -11.81 -5.12
C ILE A 382 20.80 -10.35 -4.87
N LEU A 383 19.54 -9.98 -5.12
CA LEU A 383 19.06 -8.62 -4.86
C LEU A 383 19.24 -8.23 -3.39
N LEU A 384 18.94 -9.16 -2.45
CA LEU A 384 19.14 -8.92 -1.02
C LEU A 384 20.61 -8.61 -0.70
N SER A 385 21.54 -9.37 -1.28
CA SER A 385 22.98 -9.18 -1.11
C SER A 385 23.45 -7.86 -1.73
N ASP A 386 22.96 -7.51 -2.91
CA ASP A 386 23.32 -6.27 -3.60
C ASP A 386 22.84 -5.04 -2.81
N LEU A 387 21.60 -5.04 -2.33
CA LEU A 387 21.06 -3.97 -1.48
C LEU A 387 21.84 -3.84 -0.16
N THR A 388 22.13 -4.96 0.50
CA THR A 388 22.95 -4.98 1.72
C THR A 388 24.36 -4.41 1.46
N THR A 389 24.94 -4.72 0.30
CA THR A 389 26.26 -4.22 -0.10
C THR A 389 26.24 -2.72 -0.36
N ILE A 390 25.21 -2.22 -1.06
CA ILE A 390 25.02 -0.79 -1.29
C ILE A 390 24.95 -0.04 0.04
N ASP A 391 24.25 -0.61 1.02
CA ASP A 391 24.06 -0.01 2.32
C ASP A 391 25.35 0.03 3.15
N HIS A 392 26.00 -1.11 3.32
CA HIS A 392 27.16 -1.27 4.21
C HIS A 392 28.47 -0.74 3.60
N SER A 393 28.60 -0.72 2.27
CA SER A 393 29.83 -0.28 1.63
C SER A 393 29.92 1.24 1.61
N VAL A 394 30.98 1.78 2.21
CA VAL A 394 31.35 3.21 2.09
C VAL A 394 31.75 3.61 0.67
N PHE A 395 32.11 2.64 -0.18
CA PHE A 395 32.47 2.86 -1.58
C PHE A 395 31.28 2.79 -2.54
N ALA A 396 30.14 2.30 -2.07
CA ALA A 396 28.91 2.35 -2.86
C ALA A 396 28.34 3.77 -2.82
N ASP A 397 27.89 4.25 -3.97
CA ASP A 397 27.33 5.57 -4.17
C ASP A 397 26.04 5.50 -5.01
N SER A 398 25.50 6.65 -5.42
CA SER A 398 24.33 6.70 -6.29
C SER A 398 24.56 6.07 -7.67
N ILE A 399 25.80 5.98 -8.15
CA ILE A 399 26.13 5.30 -9.41
C ILE A 399 26.00 3.79 -9.24
N THR A 400 26.49 3.27 -8.12
CA THR A 400 26.35 1.86 -7.75
C THR A 400 24.89 1.47 -7.64
N ALA A 401 24.08 2.27 -6.95
CA ALA A 401 22.63 2.06 -6.85
C ALA A 401 21.91 2.17 -8.20
N LYS A 402 22.30 3.14 -9.03
CA LYS A 402 21.80 3.27 -10.41
C LYS A 402 22.09 2.02 -11.24
N ASN A 403 23.30 1.46 -11.14
CA ASN A 403 23.68 0.27 -11.91
C ASN A 403 22.83 -0.94 -11.53
N LEU A 404 22.59 -1.16 -10.23
CA LEU A 404 21.66 -2.19 -9.76
C LEU A 404 20.25 -1.93 -10.29
N TYR A 405 19.72 -0.72 -10.10
CA TYR A 405 18.38 -0.38 -10.59
C TYR A 405 18.26 -0.62 -12.11
N THR A 406 19.30 -0.32 -12.87
CA THR A 406 19.34 -0.54 -14.32
C THR A 406 19.36 -2.03 -14.67
N SER A 407 20.09 -2.86 -13.93
CA SER A 407 20.19 -4.30 -14.22
C SER A 407 18.89 -5.05 -13.90
N VAL A 408 18.19 -4.68 -12.82
CA VAL A 408 16.92 -5.33 -12.43
C VAL A 408 15.68 -4.57 -12.88
N CYS A 409 15.85 -3.46 -13.61
CA CYS A 409 14.81 -2.55 -14.14
C CYS A 409 13.99 -1.79 -13.08
N ASN A 410 13.76 -2.40 -11.91
CA ASN A 410 13.12 -1.81 -10.74
C ASN A 410 13.50 -2.64 -9.50
N ILE A 411 14.01 -2.03 -8.43
CA ILE A 411 14.47 -2.75 -7.23
C ILE A 411 13.34 -3.15 -6.26
N VAL A 412 12.14 -2.58 -6.41
CA VAL A 412 11.01 -2.82 -5.50
C VAL A 412 9.92 -3.64 -6.17
N ARG A 413 9.50 -3.28 -7.39
CA ARG A 413 8.35 -3.88 -8.06
C ARG A 413 8.77 -4.88 -9.11
N GLU A 414 7.98 -5.95 -9.29
CA GLU A 414 8.17 -6.87 -10.43
C GLU A 414 7.74 -6.22 -11.75
N THR A 415 6.75 -5.33 -11.70
CA THR A 415 6.27 -4.59 -12.87
C THR A 415 6.41 -3.08 -12.70
N SER A 416 7.03 -2.45 -13.70
CA SER A 416 7.14 -1.00 -13.79
C SER A 416 5.77 -0.36 -14.03
N ILE A 417 5.50 0.78 -13.37
CA ILE A 417 4.33 1.61 -13.65
C ILE A 417 4.77 2.83 -14.46
N ILE A 418 4.11 3.02 -15.60
CA ILE A 418 4.33 4.14 -16.51
C ILE A 418 3.09 5.02 -16.52
N MET A 419 3.27 6.35 -16.54
CA MET A 419 2.16 7.29 -16.60
C MET A 419 1.56 7.33 -18.00
N GLY A 420 0.24 7.13 -18.06
CA GLY A 420 -0.57 7.30 -19.25
C GLY A 420 -1.38 8.59 -19.16
N PHE A 421 -1.20 9.51 -20.10
CA PHE A 421 -1.88 10.80 -20.13
C PHE A 421 -3.00 10.82 -21.17
N PRO A 422 -4.22 11.22 -20.80
CA PRO A 422 -5.24 11.55 -21.78
C PRO A 422 -4.76 12.69 -22.69
N ARG A 423 -5.05 12.61 -23.98
CA ARG A 423 -4.68 13.65 -24.95
C ARG A 423 -5.25 15.01 -24.52
N GLY A 424 -4.39 16.02 -24.43
CA GLY A 424 -4.70 17.36 -23.95
C GLY A 424 -4.58 17.57 -22.44
N GLU A 425 -4.35 16.52 -21.65
CA GLU A 425 -4.29 16.58 -20.17
C GLU A 425 -2.98 15.96 -19.64
N TYR A 426 -1.88 16.72 -19.71
CA TYR A 426 -0.52 16.25 -19.38
C TYR A 426 -0.08 16.54 -17.94
N ASN A 427 -1.02 16.67 -17.02
CA ASN A 427 -0.72 16.85 -15.60
C ASN A 427 -0.72 15.49 -14.88
N SER A 428 0.15 15.32 -13.87
CA SER A 428 0.24 14.08 -13.09
C SER A 428 -1.07 13.70 -12.39
N GLU A 429 -1.89 14.67 -11.98
CA GLU A 429 -3.21 14.42 -11.38
C GLU A 429 -4.20 13.78 -12.37
N LYS A 430 -3.98 13.95 -13.69
CA LYS A 430 -4.81 13.41 -14.77
C LYS A 430 -4.26 12.10 -15.35
N ALA A 431 -3.03 11.73 -15.00
CA ALA A 431 -2.40 10.50 -15.45
C ALA A 431 -3.06 9.26 -14.84
N ILE A 432 -3.01 8.15 -15.58
CA ILE A 432 -3.36 6.82 -15.08
C ILE A 432 -2.11 5.93 -15.05
N PRO A 433 -2.00 4.99 -14.10
CA PRO A 433 -0.91 4.02 -14.11
C PRO A 433 -1.12 3.02 -15.25
N LEU A 434 -0.06 2.69 -16.00
CA LEU A 434 -0.01 1.67 -17.05
C LEU A 434 1.05 0.61 -16.73
N THR A 435 0.80 -0.63 -17.15
CA THR A 435 1.88 -1.64 -17.23
C THR A 435 2.80 -1.32 -18.40
N GLU A 436 4.01 -1.88 -18.43
CA GLU A 436 4.91 -1.69 -19.59
C GLU A 436 4.28 -2.13 -20.91
N LYS A 437 3.53 -3.23 -20.91
CA LYS A 437 2.82 -3.70 -22.11
C LYS A 437 1.78 -2.69 -22.59
N GLU A 438 0.93 -2.22 -21.68
CA GLU A 438 -0.09 -1.20 -21.98
C GLU A 438 0.58 0.10 -22.49
N ALA A 439 1.67 0.51 -21.85
CA ALA A 439 2.40 1.71 -22.24
C ALA A 439 3.08 1.57 -23.62
N MET A 440 3.66 0.41 -23.94
CA MET A 440 4.23 0.13 -25.26
C MET A 440 3.17 0.14 -26.36
N GLU A 441 1.98 -0.40 -26.10
CA GLU A 441 0.86 -0.38 -27.05
C GLU A 441 0.34 1.05 -27.27
N ALA A 442 0.19 1.83 -26.20
CA ALA A 442 -0.21 3.23 -26.26
C ALA A 442 0.83 4.09 -27.01
N LEU A 443 2.11 3.90 -26.70
CA LEU A 443 3.22 4.63 -27.30
C LEU A 443 3.28 4.44 -28.82
N LYS A 444 3.09 3.21 -29.31
CA LYS A 444 3.07 2.91 -30.75
C LYS A 444 1.98 3.65 -31.52
N LYS A 445 0.86 3.95 -30.86
CA LYS A 445 -0.33 4.55 -31.48
C LYS A 445 -0.36 6.06 -31.35
N ASN A 446 0.04 6.59 -30.19
CA ASN A 446 -0.34 7.94 -29.78
C ASN A 446 0.85 8.86 -29.50
N GLY A 447 2.06 8.33 -29.31
CA GLY A 447 3.24 9.10 -28.93
C GLY A 447 3.44 9.22 -27.41
N ALA A 448 4.33 10.13 -27.01
CA ALA A 448 4.74 10.36 -25.64
C ALA A 448 4.57 11.82 -25.21
N VAL A 449 4.79 12.07 -23.92
CA VAL A 449 4.71 13.41 -23.32
C VAL A 449 6.08 13.77 -22.75
N LYS A 450 6.57 14.96 -23.10
CA LYS A 450 7.81 15.52 -22.54
C LYS A 450 7.62 17.00 -22.22
N ASP A 451 7.95 17.39 -20.99
CA ASP A 451 7.80 18.75 -20.48
C ASP A 451 6.37 19.27 -20.71
N GLY A 452 5.38 18.40 -20.52
CA GLY A 452 3.96 18.70 -20.74
C GLY A 452 3.56 18.93 -22.21
N LYS A 453 4.37 18.49 -23.18
CA LYS A 453 4.09 18.60 -24.63
C LYS A 453 4.07 17.23 -25.29
N GLU A 454 3.20 17.07 -26.29
CA GLU A 454 3.19 15.84 -27.11
C GLU A 454 4.44 15.74 -27.96
N ILE A 455 5.00 14.53 -28.04
CA ILE A 455 6.06 14.15 -28.96
C ILE A 455 5.66 12.87 -29.70
N THR A 456 5.72 12.89 -31.02
CA THR A 456 5.34 11.75 -31.87
C THR A 456 6.51 10.84 -32.21
N ASP A 457 7.73 11.36 -32.11
CA ASP A 457 8.92 10.72 -32.70
C ASP A 457 9.73 9.92 -31.67
N TYR A 458 9.20 9.74 -30.46
CA TYR A 458 9.86 8.98 -29.42
C TYR A 458 9.93 7.50 -29.78
N LYS A 459 11.16 6.97 -29.83
CA LYS A 459 11.42 5.55 -30.00
C LYS A 459 12.10 5.00 -28.75
N PRO A 460 11.49 4.00 -28.08
CA PRO A 460 12.07 3.41 -26.90
C PRO A 460 13.29 2.56 -27.28
N SER A 461 14.31 2.57 -26.43
CA SER A 461 15.47 1.70 -26.60
C SER A 461 15.08 0.24 -26.31
N THR A 462 15.63 -0.73 -27.05
CA THR A 462 15.32 -2.16 -26.85
C THR A 462 16.12 -2.81 -25.73
N ASN A 463 17.18 -2.16 -25.27
CA ASN A 463 18.18 -2.76 -24.38
C ASN A 463 17.94 -2.44 -22.89
N VAL A 464 16.89 -1.67 -22.58
CA VAL A 464 16.55 -1.23 -21.23
C VAL A 464 15.02 -1.29 -21.09
N CYS A 465 14.49 -1.50 -19.88
CA CYS A 465 13.06 -1.42 -19.67
C CYS A 465 12.50 -0.04 -20.02
N LEU A 466 11.21 0.00 -20.41
CA LEU A 466 10.59 1.22 -20.91
C LEU A 466 10.58 2.31 -19.83
N GLN A 467 10.32 1.98 -18.56
CA GLN A 467 10.31 2.97 -17.48
C GLN A 467 11.65 3.70 -17.37
N LEU A 468 12.76 2.96 -17.44
CA LEU A 468 14.11 3.53 -17.37
C LEU A 468 14.45 4.36 -18.59
N ASP A 469 14.09 3.90 -19.79
CA ASP A 469 14.36 4.65 -21.01
C ASP A 469 13.60 5.99 -21.01
N LEU A 470 12.35 5.99 -20.55
CA LEU A 470 11.56 7.21 -20.35
C LEU A 470 12.24 8.14 -19.34
N LEU A 471 12.64 7.63 -18.17
CA LEU A 471 13.31 8.42 -17.14
C LEU A 471 14.64 9.03 -17.64
N MET A 472 15.48 8.23 -18.32
CA MET A 472 16.78 8.67 -18.85
C MET A 472 16.64 9.76 -19.92
N LYS A 473 15.58 9.69 -20.73
CA LYS A 473 15.30 10.66 -21.81
C LYS A 473 14.45 11.85 -21.34
N GLY A 474 14.05 11.87 -20.07
CA GLY A 474 13.20 12.90 -19.48
C GLY A 474 11.81 12.93 -20.12
N ILE A 475 11.22 11.75 -20.33
CA ILE A 475 9.86 11.59 -20.83
C ILE A 475 8.91 11.40 -19.65
N ASP A 476 7.87 12.21 -19.58
CA ASP A 476 6.89 12.20 -18.49
C ASP A 476 6.03 10.93 -18.54
N GLY A 477 5.70 10.46 -19.74
CA GLY A 477 4.91 9.24 -19.96
C GLY A 477 4.41 9.09 -21.39
N VAL A 478 3.34 8.33 -21.56
CA VAL A 478 2.78 7.99 -22.88
C VAL A 478 1.36 8.52 -23.04
N ILE A 479 0.93 8.78 -24.27
CA ILE A 479 -0.43 9.26 -24.54
C ILE A 479 -1.37 8.05 -24.65
N ILE A 480 -2.48 8.05 -23.91
CA ILE A 480 -3.47 6.96 -23.97
C ILE A 480 -4.60 7.26 -24.96
N THR A 481 -5.31 6.21 -25.36
CA THR A 481 -6.42 6.26 -26.32
C THR A 481 -7.54 7.19 -25.84
N GLY A 482 -7.89 7.12 -24.55
CA GLY A 482 -8.86 8.03 -23.97
C GLY A 482 -9.09 7.81 -22.48
N TYR A 483 -9.93 8.66 -21.91
CA TYR A 483 -10.32 8.59 -20.50
C TYR A 483 -11.80 8.93 -20.37
N ASN A 484 -12.53 8.15 -19.58
CA ASN A 484 -13.93 8.40 -19.29
C ASN A 484 -14.11 8.52 -17.77
N LYS A 485 -14.74 9.60 -17.30
CA LYS A 485 -14.90 9.87 -15.86
C LYS A 485 -15.73 8.81 -15.10
N GLU A 486 -16.56 8.03 -15.79
CA GLU A 486 -17.37 6.97 -15.19
C GLU A 486 -16.66 5.61 -15.15
N ILE A 487 -15.84 5.29 -16.16
CA ILE A 487 -15.21 3.95 -16.30
C ILE A 487 -13.67 3.97 -16.29
N GLY A 488 -13.06 5.15 -16.11
CA GLY A 488 -11.63 5.37 -16.05
C GLY A 488 -10.93 5.32 -17.41
N GLY A 489 -9.64 4.98 -17.37
CA GLY A 489 -8.76 4.91 -18.54
C GLY A 489 -9.18 3.87 -19.57
N ILE A 490 -9.20 4.30 -20.84
CA ILE A 490 -9.41 3.46 -22.02
C ILE A 490 -8.04 3.26 -22.68
N ILE A 491 -7.53 2.03 -22.60
CA ILE A 491 -6.17 1.66 -23.02
C ILE A 491 -6.25 1.01 -24.38
#